data_AF-A0A9E3EUB8-F1
#
_entry.id   AF-A0A9E3EUB8-F1
#
_cell.length_a   1.000
_cell.length_b   1.000
_cell.length_c   1.000
_cell.angle_alpha   90.00
_cell.angle_beta   90.00
_cell.angle_gamma   90.00
#
_symmetry.space_group_name_H-M   'P 1'
#
loop_
_entity.id
_entity.type
_entity.pdbx_description
1 polymer ?
#
loop_
_entity_poly.entity_id
_entity_poly.type
_entity_poly.pdbx_seq_one_letter_code
_entity_poly.pdbx_strand_id
1 'polypeptide(L)'
;MPSLIILRLHPVKPVDAATFTSYLTGLSIEAFDLTLADSVSGVSIGTASGIANPHLGSPANNSVTIGSTSILQHYQNLVVGPSTKRFLQSAATAVIVANAPAGHPEYPSASSFDVRLRITRGGTTLVHDELEFNASVVNVAGPLSTDQRVYFAMPASAYVALPSAAVGLDPSLAHVDLPANGVAPPFADMVKAIDLVLAKDPGGTQLKSHPPLTAAESRQIAAEIVWNRALYPPPTPPRSLDEMYTTPASDADDVKRDRMQFEGELAGYQAVHTAEALRLAGFVYA
;
A
#
# COMPACT_ATOMS: atom_id res chain seq x y z
N MET A 1 -16.42 -14.31 19.21
CA MET A 1 -16.28 -14.65 17.78
C MET A 1 -15.19 -13.75 17.23
N PRO A 2 -14.19 -14.27 16.50
CA PRO A 2 -13.16 -13.42 15.92
C PRO A 2 -13.76 -12.55 14.80
N SER A 3 -13.37 -11.28 14.78
CA SER A 3 -13.62 -10.36 13.67
C SER A 3 -12.38 -10.32 12.79
N LEU A 4 -12.56 -10.44 11.48
CA LEU A 4 -11.46 -10.43 10.52
C LEU A 4 -11.48 -9.15 9.69
N ILE A 5 -10.32 -8.51 9.60
CA ILE A 5 -10.04 -7.50 8.59
C ILE A 5 -9.33 -8.20 7.43
N ILE A 6 -9.95 -8.17 6.24
CA ILE A 6 -9.48 -8.87 5.05
C ILE A 6 -8.89 -7.84 4.09
N LEU A 7 -7.57 -7.76 4.01
CA LEU A 7 -6.89 -6.83 3.12
C LEU A 7 -6.56 -7.51 1.79
N ARG A 8 -6.93 -6.89 0.68
CA ARG A 8 -6.52 -7.33 -0.67
C ARG A 8 -5.25 -6.61 -1.06
N LEU A 9 -4.15 -7.37 -1.13
CA LEU A 9 -2.85 -6.83 -1.49
C LEU A 9 -2.62 -6.99 -2.99
N HIS A 10 -2.17 -5.93 -3.65
CA HIS A 10 -1.77 -5.97 -5.05
C HIS A 10 -0.51 -5.12 -5.26
N PRO A 11 0.30 -5.36 -6.30
CA PRO A 11 1.40 -4.48 -6.60
C PRO A 11 0.87 -3.14 -7.15
N VAL A 12 1.60 -2.04 -6.92
CA VAL A 12 1.29 -0.73 -7.53
C VAL A 12 1.30 -0.80 -9.07
N LYS A 13 2.09 -1.71 -9.64
CA LYS A 13 2.12 -2.00 -11.08
C LYS A 13 2.06 -3.49 -11.35
N PRO A 14 1.49 -3.92 -12.49
CA PRO A 14 1.52 -5.33 -12.88
C PRO A 14 2.95 -5.88 -12.87
N VAL A 15 3.14 -7.01 -12.19
CA VAL A 15 4.39 -7.79 -12.15
C VAL A 15 4.04 -9.26 -12.26
N ASP A 16 5.03 -10.12 -12.55
CA ASP A 16 4.84 -11.55 -12.44
C ASP A 16 4.70 -12.00 -10.98
N ALA A 17 4.16 -13.21 -10.78
CA ALA A 17 3.82 -13.69 -9.45
C ALA A 17 5.06 -13.98 -8.57
N ALA A 18 6.21 -14.34 -9.16
CA ALA A 18 7.44 -14.57 -8.41
C ALA A 18 8.00 -13.24 -7.90
N THR A 19 8.00 -12.21 -8.74
CA THR A 19 8.33 -10.84 -8.33
C THR A 19 7.40 -10.36 -7.23
N PHE A 20 6.08 -10.58 -7.34
CA PHE A 20 5.15 -10.20 -6.26
C PHE A 20 5.40 -10.97 -4.95
N THR A 21 5.83 -12.24 -5.02
CA THR A 21 6.21 -13.01 -3.82
C THR A 21 7.31 -12.29 -3.03
N SER A 22 8.26 -11.64 -3.72
CA SER A 22 9.30 -10.85 -3.06
C SER A 22 8.75 -9.62 -2.33
N TYR A 23 7.61 -9.06 -2.76
CA TYR A 23 6.98 -7.90 -2.12
C TYR A 23 6.32 -8.30 -0.80
N LEU A 24 5.85 -9.55 -0.71
CA LEU A 24 5.23 -10.13 0.48
C LEU A 24 6.28 -10.65 1.49
N THR A 25 7.52 -10.86 1.05
CA THR A 25 8.56 -11.46 1.89
C THR A 25 8.99 -10.48 2.99
N GLY A 26 8.86 -10.92 4.24
CA GLY A 26 9.13 -10.08 5.41
C GLY A 26 8.10 -8.97 5.63
N LEU A 27 6.97 -8.99 4.91
CA LEU A 27 5.87 -8.06 5.09
C LEU A 27 5.14 -8.31 6.42
N SER A 28 4.84 -7.24 7.14
CA SER A 28 4.00 -7.23 8.32
C SER A 28 3.05 -6.03 8.25
N ILE A 29 1.76 -6.28 8.45
CA ILE A 29 0.71 -5.27 8.40
C ILE A 29 0.02 -5.26 9.76
N GLU A 30 0.16 -4.17 10.49
CA GLU A 30 -0.49 -3.96 11.78
C GLU A 30 -1.67 -3.02 11.62
N ALA A 31 -2.84 -3.40 12.14
CA ALA A 31 -4.03 -2.57 12.16
C ALA A 31 -4.19 -1.90 13.52
N PHE A 32 -4.46 -0.61 13.50
CA PHE A 32 -4.79 0.19 14.68
C PHE A 32 -6.22 0.70 14.57
N ASP A 33 -6.99 0.55 15.64
CA ASP A 33 -8.29 1.17 15.82
C ASP A 33 -8.10 2.62 16.27
N LEU A 34 -8.71 3.55 15.53
CA LEU A 34 -8.71 4.97 15.86
C LEU A 34 -10.05 5.33 16.51
N THR A 35 -10.03 6.30 17.41
CA THR A 35 -11.28 6.91 17.91
C THR A 35 -11.16 8.41 17.84
N LEU A 36 -12.27 9.14 18.06
CA LEU A 36 -12.19 10.59 18.20
C LEU A 36 -11.22 11.02 19.33
N ALA A 37 -11.13 10.24 20.40
CA ALA A 37 -10.25 10.51 21.54
C ALA A 37 -8.79 10.11 21.28
N ASP A 38 -8.54 9.19 20.35
CA ASP A 38 -7.21 8.72 19.94
C ASP A 38 -7.15 8.55 18.41
N SER A 39 -7.05 9.67 17.72
CA SER A 39 -7.07 9.75 16.25
C SER A 39 -5.68 9.78 15.61
N VAL A 40 -4.62 9.71 16.43
CA VAL A 40 -3.23 9.83 15.99
C VAL A 40 -2.46 8.53 16.16
N SER A 41 -2.57 7.90 17.33
CA SER A 41 -1.84 6.65 17.61
C SER A 41 -2.72 5.45 17.35
N GLY A 42 -3.93 5.47 17.91
CA GLY A 42 -4.83 4.34 17.94
C GLY A 42 -4.31 3.19 18.78
N VAL A 43 -5.14 2.16 18.90
CA VAL A 43 -4.83 0.94 19.64
C VAL A 43 -4.64 -0.20 18.65
N SER A 44 -3.52 -0.93 18.76
CA SER A 44 -3.28 -2.11 17.92
C SER A 44 -4.36 -3.15 18.16
N ILE A 45 -5.05 -3.54 17.09
CA ILE A 45 -6.14 -4.53 17.13
C ILE A 45 -5.75 -5.86 16.50
N GLY A 46 -4.65 -5.89 15.75
CA GLY A 46 -4.12 -7.14 15.21
C GLY A 46 -3.03 -6.93 14.17
N THR A 47 -2.37 -8.03 13.81
CA THR A 47 -1.28 -8.02 12.84
C THR A 47 -1.44 -9.19 11.88
N ALA A 48 -1.12 -8.95 10.60
CA ALA A 48 -0.91 -9.98 9.61
C ALA A 48 0.56 -10.03 9.20
N SER A 49 1.15 -11.22 9.28
CA SER A 49 2.56 -11.44 8.95
C SER A 49 2.80 -12.88 8.51
N GLY A 50 3.91 -13.09 7.80
CA GLY A 50 4.33 -14.41 7.35
C GLY A 50 3.52 -14.91 6.15
N ILE A 51 4.23 -15.33 5.10
CA ILE A 51 3.60 -15.87 3.90
C ILE A 51 3.20 -17.32 4.14
N ALA A 52 1.92 -17.64 3.94
CA ALA A 52 1.42 -19.00 3.97
C ALA A 52 1.98 -19.83 2.80
N ASN A 53 2.28 -21.11 3.03
CA ASN A 53 2.75 -21.99 1.96
C ASN A 53 1.63 -22.15 0.90
N PRO A 54 1.86 -21.78 -0.37
CA PRO A 54 0.86 -21.93 -1.43
C PRO A 54 0.71 -23.38 -1.93
N HIS A 55 1.47 -24.33 -1.38
CA HIS A 55 1.44 -25.77 -1.70
C HIS A 55 1.56 -26.08 -3.20
N LEU A 56 2.51 -25.44 -3.90
CA LEU A 56 2.67 -25.60 -5.36
C LEU A 56 2.83 -27.05 -5.82
N GLY A 57 3.48 -27.89 -5.01
CA GLY A 57 3.67 -29.32 -5.28
C GLY A 57 2.44 -30.20 -5.01
N SER A 58 1.40 -29.66 -4.36
CA SER A 58 0.15 -30.38 -4.07
C SER A 58 -1.06 -29.47 -4.31
N PRO A 59 -1.52 -29.33 -5.56
CA PRO A 59 -2.63 -28.43 -5.90
C PRO A 59 -3.99 -28.77 -5.25
N ALA A 60 -4.11 -29.93 -4.59
CA ALA A 60 -5.26 -30.30 -3.77
C ALA A 60 -5.16 -29.79 -2.32
N ASN A 61 -3.94 -29.50 -1.85
CA ASN A 61 -3.70 -29.01 -0.50
C ASN A 61 -3.90 -27.49 -0.44
N ASN A 62 -4.85 -27.03 0.36
CA ASN A 62 -5.14 -25.62 0.60
C ASN A 62 -4.95 -25.26 2.09
N SER A 63 -4.19 -26.06 2.83
CA SER A 63 -4.08 -25.90 4.27
C SER A 63 -3.39 -24.59 4.65
N VAL A 64 -3.86 -23.95 5.72
CA VAL A 64 -3.24 -22.80 6.37
C VAL A 64 -3.58 -22.78 7.86
N THR A 65 -2.74 -22.11 8.65
CA THR A 65 -2.99 -21.82 10.05
C THR A 65 -2.84 -20.33 10.27
N ILE A 66 -3.98 -19.62 10.26
CA ILE A 66 -4.03 -18.20 10.59
C ILE A 66 -3.61 -18.04 12.06
N GLY A 67 -2.66 -17.13 12.30
CA GLY A 67 -1.94 -16.99 13.57
C GLY A 67 -0.46 -17.37 13.47
N SER A 68 -0.10 -18.30 12.58
CA SER A 68 1.30 -18.60 12.23
C SER A 68 1.74 -17.87 10.96
N THR A 69 0.89 -17.90 9.94
CA THR A 69 1.07 -17.19 8.67
C THR A 69 -0.28 -16.65 8.24
N SER A 70 -0.38 -15.36 8.00
CA SER A 70 -1.65 -14.71 7.67
C SER A 70 -1.61 -13.85 6.41
N ILE A 71 -0.51 -13.93 5.64
CA ILE A 71 -0.43 -13.38 4.29
C ILE A 71 -0.50 -14.53 3.30
N LEU A 72 -1.55 -14.56 2.49
CA LEU A 72 -1.87 -15.66 1.58
C LEU A 72 -1.79 -15.16 0.13
N GLN A 73 -0.73 -15.53 -0.58
CA GLN A 73 -0.64 -15.22 -2.00
C GLN A 73 -1.67 -16.04 -2.77
N HIS A 74 -2.41 -15.36 -3.65
CA HIS A 74 -3.43 -15.99 -4.46
C HIS A 74 -2.80 -16.97 -5.45
N TYR A 75 -3.58 -17.98 -5.82
CA TYR A 75 -3.18 -18.95 -6.82
C TYR A 75 -4.39 -19.42 -7.63
N GLN A 76 -4.10 -19.92 -8.83
CA GLN A 76 -5.06 -20.62 -9.67
C GLN A 76 -4.54 -22.02 -9.98
N ASN A 77 -5.46 -22.97 -10.07
CA ASN A 77 -5.16 -24.32 -10.53
C ASN A 77 -5.57 -24.44 -12.00
N LEU A 78 -4.65 -24.85 -12.87
CA LEU A 78 -4.93 -25.13 -14.28
C LEU A 78 -4.63 -26.59 -14.60
N VAL A 79 -5.43 -27.18 -15.47
CA VAL A 79 -5.15 -28.51 -16.02
C VAL A 79 -4.16 -28.35 -17.17
N VAL A 80 -3.00 -28.98 -17.06
CA VAL A 80 -1.94 -28.98 -18.08
C VAL A 80 -1.63 -30.43 -18.43
N GLY A 81 -2.22 -30.90 -19.54
CA GLY A 81 -2.20 -32.33 -19.89
C GLY A 81 -2.97 -33.17 -18.86
N PRO A 82 -2.45 -34.32 -18.39
CA PRO A 82 -3.14 -35.17 -17.41
C PRO A 82 -3.02 -34.68 -15.96
N SER A 83 -2.37 -33.53 -15.71
CA SER A 83 -2.05 -33.06 -14.36
C SER A 83 -2.64 -31.68 -14.08
N THR A 84 -3.11 -31.47 -12.86
CA THR A 84 -3.40 -30.13 -12.35
C THR A 84 -2.11 -29.50 -11.83
N LYS A 85 -1.83 -28.26 -12.21
CA LYS A 85 -0.72 -27.45 -11.70
C LYS A 85 -1.26 -26.18 -11.05
N ARG A 86 -0.59 -25.72 -10.01
CA ARG A 86 -0.92 -24.48 -9.30
C ARG A 86 0.02 -23.37 -9.71
N PHE A 87 -0.53 -22.22 -10.06
CA PHE A 87 0.19 -21.02 -10.49
C PHE A 87 -0.15 -19.87 -9.56
N LEU A 88 0.88 -19.27 -8.96
CA LEU A 88 0.72 -18.06 -8.16
C LEU A 88 0.21 -16.90 -9.00
N GLN A 89 -0.47 -15.97 -8.35
CA GLN A 89 -0.95 -14.72 -8.92
C GLN A 89 -0.26 -13.53 -8.24
N SER A 90 -0.26 -12.38 -8.90
CA SER A 90 0.26 -11.12 -8.35
C SER A 90 -0.80 -10.39 -7.53
N ALA A 91 -1.41 -11.12 -6.62
CA ALA A 91 -2.40 -10.65 -5.66
C ALA A 91 -2.31 -11.51 -4.39
N ALA A 92 -2.68 -10.95 -3.24
CA ALA A 92 -2.67 -11.68 -1.98
C ALA A 92 -3.77 -11.21 -1.04
N THR A 93 -3.97 -11.99 0.03
CA THR A 93 -4.86 -11.66 1.14
C THR A 93 -4.04 -11.53 2.41
N ALA A 94 -4.15 -10.42 3.13
CA ALA A 94 -3.75 -10.40 4.53
C ALA A 94 -4.99 -10.62 5.40
N VAL A 95 -4.90 -11.54 6.36
CA VAL A 95 -5.97 -11.83 7.32
C VAL A 95 -5.54 -11.33 8.68
N ILE A 96 -6.11 -10.21 9.12
CA ILE A 96 -5.88 -9.69 10.46
C ILE A 96 -7.03 -10.16 11.34
N VAL A 97 -6.70 -10.89 12.40
CA VAL A 97 -7.66 -11.24 13.45
C VAL A 97 -7.75 -10.05 14.40
N ALA A 98 -8.80 -9.26 14.25
CA ALA A 98 -9.00 -8.04 15.01
C ALA A 98 -9.57 -8.35 16.41
N ASN A 99 -8.96 -7.74 17.42
CA ASN A 99 -9.44 -7.72 18.79
C ASN A 99 -9.86 -6.30 19.14
N ALA A 100 -11.17 -6.05 19.13
CA ALA A 100 -11.70 -4.73 19.48
C ALA A 100 -11.29 -4.34 20.91
N PRO A 101 -10.72 -3.15 21.13
CA PRO A 101 -10.40 -2.69 22.48
C PRO A 101 -11.69 -2.45 23.27
N ALA A 102 -11.70 -2.79 24.55
CA ALA A 102 -12.86 -2.53 25.40
C ALA A 102 -13.10 -1.01 25.53
N GLY A 103 -14.34 -0.56 25.34
CA GLY A 103 -14.70 0.86 25.49
C GLY A 103 -14.45 1.73 24.25
N HIS A 104 -14.25 1.11 23.07
CA HIS A 104 -14.11 1.78 21.77
C HIS A 104 -15.38 1.58 20.91
N PRO A 105 -16.51 2.23 21.22
CA PRO A 105 -17.68 2.19 20.36
C PRO A 105 -17.42 2.99 19.08
N GLU A 106 -17.57 2.33 17.94
CA GLU A 106 -17.31 2.89 16.62
C GLU A 106 -18.60 3.22 15.86
N TYR A 107 -18.51 4.18 14.94
CA TYR A 107 -19.59 4.49 14.00
C TYR A 107 -19.41 3.65 12.73
N PRO A 108 -20.48 3.21 12.03
CA PRO A 108 -21.89 3.25 12.40
C PRO A 108 -22.31 2.13 13.38
N SER A 109 -21.41 1.22 13.76
CA SER A 109 -21.72 0.10 14.65
C SER A 109 -20.56 -0.21 15.59
N ALA A 110 -20.84 -0.79 16.77
CA ALA A 110 -19.81 -1.23 17.71
C ALA A 110 -18.88 -2.36 17.18
N SER A 111 -19.00 -2.71 15.89
CA SER A 111 -18.18 -3.70 15.18
C SER A 111 -17.52 -3.16 13.91
N SER A 112 -17.70 -1.88 13.57
CA SER A 112 -16.87 -1.21 12.56
C SER A 112 -15.60 -0.69 13.22
N PHE A 113 -14.57 -0.42 12.42
CA PHE A 113 -13.29 0.13 12.89
C PHE A 113 -12.86 1.24 11.93
N ASP A 114 -12.39 2.35 12.46
CA ASP A 114 -11.58 3.32 11.74
C ASP A 114 -10.13 2.83 11.79
N VAL A 115 -9.70 2.17 10.71
CA VAL A 115 -8.44 1.42 10.71
C VAL A 115 -7.33 2.27 10.14
N ARG A 116 -6.26 2.45 10.91
CA ARG A 116 -4.95 2.82 10.37
C ARG A 116 -4.10 1.57 10.16
N LEU A 117 -3.59 1.39 8.97
CA LEU A 117 -2.68 0.30 8.63
C LEU A 117 -1.23 0.79 8.70
N ARG A 118 -0.40 0.12 9.51
CA ARG A 118 1.05 0.28 9.47
C ARG A 118 1.66 -0.89 8.74
N ILE A 119 2.29 -0.60 7.61
CA ILE A 119 2.88 -1.62 6.75
C ILE A 119 4.41 -1.56 6.89
N THR A 120 5.04 -2.69 7.17
CA THR A 120 6.50 -2.81 7.28
C THR A 120 6.99 -3.99 6.46
N ARG A 121 8.23 -3.92 5.95
CA ARG A 121 8.91 -5.02 5.24
C ARG A 121 10.34 -5.12 5.72
N GLY A 122 10.71 -6.27 6.30
CA GLY A 122 12.04 -6.47 6.85
C GLY A 122 12.37 -5.52 8.02
N GLY A 123 11.35 -5.06 8.74
CA GLY A 123 11.48 -4.09 9.84
C GLY A 123 11.51 -2.62 9.40
N THR A 124 11.57 -2.34 8.10
CA THR A 124 11.45 -0.98 7.56
C THR A 124 10.00 -0.66 7.25
N THR A 125 9.49 0.48 7.72
CA THR A 125 8.15 0.95 7.35
C THR A 125 8.06 1.16 5.85
N LEU A 126 7.20 0.38 5.19
CA LEU A 126 6.77 0.64 3.81
C LEU A 126 5.75 1.74 3.92
N VAL A 127 6.24 2.96 3.87
CA VAL A 127 5.48 4.19 4.09
C VAL A 127 4.18 4.20 3.29
N HIS A 128 3.11 3.86 4.02
CA HIS A 128 1.72 4.01 3.67
C HIS A 128 0.91 3.77 4.94
N ASP A 129 0.63 4.83 5.69
CA ASP A 129 -0.43 4.82 6.70
C ASP A 129 -1.78 4.92 5.96
N GLU A 130 -2.22 3.83 5.33
CA GLU A 130 -3.57 3.76 4.75
C GLU A 130 -4.58 3.85 5.88
N LEU A 131 -5.49 4.81 5.74
CA LEU A 131 -6.52 5.07 6.71
C LEU A 131 -7.86 4.76 6.08
N GLU A 132 -8.49 3.70 6.58
CA GLU A 132 -9.72 3.12 6.08
C GLU A 132 -10.81 3.33 7.14
N PHE A 133 -11.64 4.35 6.91
CA PHE A 133 -12.73 4.68 7.82
C PHE A 133 -13.91 3.72 7.65
N ASN A 134 -14.54 3.31 8.75
CA ASN A 134 -15.66 2.38 8.79
C ASN A 134 -15.39 1.05 8.06
N ALA A 135 -14.17 0.53 8.16
CA ALA A 135 -13.77 -0.70 7.49
C ALA A 135 -14.73 -1.84 7.85
N SER A 136 -15.30 -2.50 6.84
CA SER A 136 -16.18 -3.65 7.07
C SER A 136 -15.38 -4.84 7.56
N VAL A 137 -15.89 -5.56 8.57
CA VAL A 137 -15.24 -6.76 9.12
C VAL A 137 -16.06 -8.00 8.88
N VAL A 138 -15.36 -9.12 8.71
CA VAL A 138 -15.98 -10.44 8.55
C VAL A 138 -16.00 -11.14 9.91
N ASN A 139 -17.19 -11.29 10.49
CA ASN A 139 -17.36 -12.04 11.73
C ASN A 139 -17.43 -13.54 11.43
N VAL A 140 -16.56 -14.33 12.06
CA VAL A 140 -16.52 -15.78 11.87
C VAL A 140 -17.20 -16.48 13.04
N ALA A 141 -18.21 -17.29 12.74
CA ALA A 141 -18.83 -18.17 13.72
C ALA A 141 -17.99 -19.45 13.87
N GLY A 142 -17.31 -19.61 14.99
CA GLY A 142 -16.49 -20.79 15.30
C GLY A 142 -14.99 -20.58 15.06
N PRO A 143 -14.19 -21.66 14.96
CA PRO A 143 -12.76 -21.58 14.74
C PRO A 143 -12.44 -21.03 13.34
N LEU A 144 -11.25 -20.45 13.19
CA LEU A 144 -10.75 -19.98 11.90
C LEU A 144 -10.60 -21.16 10.92
N SER A 145 -10.98 -20.93 9.66
CA SER A 145 -10.84 -21.92 8.60
C SER A 145 -9.38 -22.30 8.40
N THR A 146 -9.12 -23.59 8.13
CA THR A 146 -7.80 -24.07 7.72
C THR A 146 -7.64 -24.13 6.20
N ASP A 147 -8.59 -23.64 5.41
CA ASP A 147 -8.52 -23.62 3.93
C ASP A 147 -8.31 -22.19 3.41
N GLN A 148 -7.20 -21.96 2.70
CA GLN A 148 -6.83 -20.66 2.12
C GLN A 148 -7.93 -20.08 1.23
N ARG A 149 -8.66 -20.93 0.50
CA ARG A 149 -9.69 -20.51 -0.46
C ARG A 149 -10.89 -19.84 0.22
N VAL A 150 -11.14 -20.16 1.49
CA VAL A 150 -12.18 -19.49 2.28
C VAL A 150 -11.86 -18.01 2.44
N TYR A 151 -10.60 -17.66 2.72
CA TYR A 151 -10.16 -16.27 2.86
C TYR A 151 -10.07 -15.52 1.52
N PHE A 152 -9.77 -16.24 0.43
CA PHE A 152 -9.83 -15.67 -0.93
C PHE A 152 -11.26 -15.28 -1.33
N ALA A 153 -12.27 -16.02 -0.85
CA ALA A 153 -13.67 -15.76 -1.16
C ALA A 153 -14.33 -14.72 -0.25
N MET A 154 -13.71 -14.38 0.90
CA MET A 154 -14.24 -13.34 1.79
C MET A 154 -14.27 -11.97 1.09
N PRO A 155 -15.24 -11.09 1.42
CA PRO A 155 -15.21 -9.71 0.93
C PRO A 155 -13.97 -8.99 1.47
N ALA A 156 -13.43 -8.07 0.67
CA ALA A 156 -12.34 -7.21 1.08
C ALA A 156 -12.85 -6.14 2.05
N SER A 157 -12.14 -5.95 3.17
CA SER A 157 -12.28 -4.79 4.04
C SER A 157 -11.67 -3.55 3.41
N ALA A 158 -10.51 -3.72 2.76
CA ALA A 158 -9.73 -2.67 2.10
C ALA A 158 -8.79 -3.25 1.02
N TYR A 159 -8.26 -2.38 0.16
CA TYR A 159 -7.30 -2.72 -0.89
C TYR A 159 -5.99 -1.97 -0.66
N VAL A 160 -4.90 -2.70 -0.57
CA VAL A 160 -3.57 -2.18 -0.24
C VAL A 160 -2.65 -2.33 -1.44
N ALA A 161 -2.14 -1.20 -1.93
CA ALA A 161 -1.15 -1.20 -3.01
C ALA A 161 0.27 -1.32 -2.45
N LEU A 162 1.01 -2.36 -2.84
CA LEU A 162 2.37 -2.61 -2.38
C LEU A 162 3.42 -2.10 -3.37
N PRO A 163 4.33 -1.21 -2.95
CA PRO A 163 5.46 -0.80 -3.78
C PRO A 163 6.46 -1.95 -3.92
N SER A 164 7.37 -1.82 -4.90
CA SER A 164 8.36 -2.85 -5.16
C SER A 164 9.26 -3.15 -3.96
N ALA A 165 9.80 -4.36 -3.89
CA ALA A 165 10.73 -4.79 -2.84
C ALA A 165 11.93 -3.83 -2.69
N ALA A 166 12.44 -3.29 -3.80
CA ALA A 166 13.62 -2.40 -3.83
C ALA A 166 13.31 -0.98 -3.33
N VAL A 167 12.06 -0.56 -3.40
CA VAL A 167 11.66 0.85 -3.35
C VAL A 167 11.46 1.38 -1.93
N GLY A 168 11.29 0.50 -0.93
CA GLY A 168 11.22 0.88 0.49
C GLY A 168 12.51 0.68 1.28
N LEU A 169 13.66 0.43 0.61
CA LEU A 169 14.91 0.02 1.25
C LEU A 169 16.15 0.82 0.82
N ASP A 170 16.04 1.79 -0.09
CA ASP A 170 17.18 2.64 -0.42
C ASP A 170 17.22 3.85 0.52
N PRO A 171 18.12 3.87 1.53
CA PRO A 171 18.21 4.97 2.49
C PRO A 171 18.73 6.27 1.86
N SER A 172 19.17 6.24 0.60
CA SER A 172 19.67 7.40 -0.13
C SER A 172 18.58 8.16 -0.90
N LEU A 173 17.37 7.61 -0.99
CA LEU A 173 16.23 8.27 -1.62
C LEU A 173 15.43 9.06 -0.58
N ALA A 174 15.18 10.34 -0.86
CA ALA A 174 14.39 11.19 0.01
C ALA A 174 12.92 10.75 0.01
N HIS A 175 12.34 10.64 1.19
CA HIS A 175 10.95 10.24 1.38
C HIS A 175 10.46 10.57 2.79
N VAL A 176 9.18 10.92 2.92
CA VAL A 176 8.51 11.21 4.20
C VAL A 176 7.12 10.59 4.17
N ASP A 177 6.77 9.85 5.22
CA ASP A 177 5.38 9.42 5.43
C ASP A 177 4.52 10.61 5.82
N LEU A 178 3.39 10.70 5.14
CA LEU A 178 2.48 11.80 5.19
C LEU A 178 1.19 11.27 5.82
N PRO A 179 0.99 11.43 7.15
CA PRO A 179 -0.19 10.91 7.83
C PRO A 179 -1.50 11.39 7.18
N ALA A 180 -2.40 10.46 6.85
CA ALA A 180 -3.65 10.79 6.15
C ALA A 180 -4.56 11.76 6.94
N ASN A 181 -4.42 11.79 8.27
CA ASN A 181 -5.17 12.66 9.19
C ASN A 181 -4.65 14.12 9.26
N GLY A 182 -3.66 14.49 8.44
CA GLY A 182 -3.13 15.85 8.40
C GLY A 182 -2.22 16.22 9.58
N VAL A 183 -1.83 15.25 10.40
CA VAL A 183 -0.81 15.44 11.44
C VAL A 183 0.57 15.61 10.79
N ALA A 184 1.41 16.42 11.44
CA ALA A 184 2.79 16.62 11.00
C ALA A 184 3.57 15.29 10.99
N PRO A 185 4.34 15.00 9.93
CA PRO A 185 5.26 13.87 9.94
C PRO A 185 6.29 13.97 11.07
N PRO A 186 6.93 12.85 11.47
CA PRO A 186 8.01 12.88 12.44
C PRO A 186 9.14 13.83 11.99
N PHE A 187 9.51 14.78 12.85
CA PHE A 187 10.49 15.82 12.52
C PHE A 187 11.85 15.25 12.08
N ALA A 188 12.32 14.18 12.72
CA ALA A 188 13.59 13.55 12.37
C ALA A 188 13.59 12.97 10.95
N ASP A 189 12.48 12.35 10.53
CA ASP A 189 12.33 11.79 9.19
C ASP A 189 12.25 12.91 8.14
N MET A 190 11.56 14.01 8.48
CA MET A 190 11.53 15.21 7.64
C MET A 190 12.92 15.81 7.43
N VAL A 191 13.68 16.06 8.50
CA VAL A 191 15.04 16.63 8.40
C VAL A 191 15.93 15.72 7.55
N LYS A 192 15.87 14.41 7.77
CA LYS A 192 16.62 13.42 6.98
C LYS A 192 16.27 13.50 5.49
N ALA A 193 14.99 13.56 5.15
CA ALA A 193 14.56 13.65 3.75
C ALA A 193 14.96 14.98 3.10
N ILE A 194 14.83 16.10 3.83
CA ILE A 194 15.25 17.42 3.35
C ILE A 194 16.76 17.43 3.10
N ASP A 195 17.56 16.90 4.03
CA ASP A 195 19.02 16.82 3.87
C ASP A 195 19.42 15.96 2.66
N LEU A 196 18.68 14.89 2.35
CA LEU A 196 18.91 14.08 1.15
C LEU A 196 18.66 14.86 -0.14
N VAL A 197 17.60 15.68 -0.19
CA VAL A 197 17.32 16.56 -1.34
C VAL A 197 18.40 17.63 -1.47
N LEU A 198 18.67 18.37 -0.38
CA LEU A 198 19.65 19.46 -0.38
C LEU A 198 21.07 18.99 -0.71
N ALA A 199 21.45 17.77 -0.32
CA ALA A 199 22.75 17.19 -0.68
C ALA A 199 22.92 16.93 -2.19
N LYS A 200 21.81 16.84 -2.94
CA LYS A 200 21.79 16.63 -4.39
C LYS A 200 21.56 17.92 -5.18
N ASP A 201 21.09 18.98 -4.53
CA ASP A 201 20.86 20.30 -5.13
C ASP A 201 22.18 21.08 -5.26
N PRO A 202 22.41 21.85 -6.35
CA PRO A 202 23.50 22.80 -6.46
C PRO A 202 23.73 23.64 -5.19
N GLY A 203 24.88 23.44 -4.54
CA GLY A 203 25.23 24.11 -3.29
C GLY A 203 25.31 23.19 -2.08
N GLY A 204 24.71 21.98 -2.15
CA GLY A 204 25.02 20.82 -1.31
C GLY A 204 25.22 21.12 0.18
N THR A 205 24.17 21.51 0.89
CA THR A 205 24.25 21.79 2.33
C THR A 205 23.28 20.93 3.14
N GLN A 206 23.48 20.87 4.46
CA GLN A 206 22.47 20.34 5.38
C GLN A 206 21.52 21.47 5.78
N LEU A 207 20.26 21.14 6.07
CA LEU A 207 19.24 22.08 6.53
C LEU A 207 19.73 22.92 7.71
N LYS A 208 20.45 22.32 8.66
CA LYS A 208 21.03 23.00 9.83
C LYS A 208 22.01 24.13 9.49
N SER A 209 22.63 24.07 8.31
CA SER A 209 23.62 25.01 7.81
C SER A 209 23.10 25.87 6.66
N HIS A 210 21.85 25.62 6.23
CA HIS A 210 21.17 26.38 5.21
C HIS A 210 20.50 27.60 5.87
N PRO A 211 20.47 28.76 5.21
CA PRO A 211 19.55 29.83 5.61
C PRO A 211 18.11 29.29 5.74
N PRO A 212 17.22 29.92 6.52
CA PRO A 212 15.83 29.52 6.55
C PRO A 212 15.24 29.43 5.14
N LEU A 213 14.62 28.29 4.82
CA LEU A 213 14.03 28.06 3.51
C LEU A 213 12.92 29.08 3.26
N THR A 214 12.91 29.66 2.07
CA THR A 214 11.77 30.43 1.59
C THR A 214 10.56 29.52 1.37
N ALA A 215 9.36 30.10 1.26
CA ALA A 215 8.16 29.34 0.93
C ALA A 215 8.26 28.64 -0.44
N ALA A 216 9.01 29.21 -1.39
CA ALA A 216 9.23 28.60 -2.71
C ALA A 216 10.16 27.39 -2.62
N GLU A 217 11.28 27.51 -1.91
CA GLU A 217 12.23 26.40 -1.69
C GLU A 217 11.57 25.27 -0.89
N SER A 218 10.76 25.60 0.11
CA SER A 218 10.02 24.60 0.90
C SER A 218 9.06 23.79 0.04
N ARG A 219 8.36 24.43 -0.92
CA ARG A 219 7.49 23.73 -1.89
C ARG A 219 8.29 22.87 -2.85
N GLN A 220 9.43 23.35 -3.32
CA GLN A 220 10.31 22.58 -4.22
C GLN A 220 10.83 21.33 -3.51
N ILE A 221 11.37 21.46 -2.30
CA ILE A 221 11.89 20.34 -1.52
C ILE A 221 10.77 19.34 -1.22
N ALA A 222 9.59 19.81 -0.81
CA ALA A 222 8.44 18.94 -0.59
C ALA A 222 8.04 18.19 -1.87
N ALA A 223 8.07 18.85 -3.03
CA ALA A 223 7.81 18.20 -4.31
C ALA A 223 8.88 17.15 -4.66
N GLU A 224 10.16 17.42 -4.46
CA GLU A 224 11.25 16.44 -4.69
C GLU A 224 11.11 15.19 -3.82
N ILE A 225 10.68 15.36 -2.56
CA ILE A 225 10.44 14.24 -1.63
C ILE A 225 9.22 13.41 -2.07
N VAL A 226 8.11 14.05 -2.41
CA VAL A 226 6.84 13.38 -2.73
C VAL A 226 6.87 12.76 -4.13
N TRP A 227 7.39 13.48 -5.12
CA TRP A 227 7.50 13.02 -6.52
C TRP A 227 8.68 12.08 -6.75
N ASN A 228 8.99 11.25 -5.75
CA ASN A 228 9.99 10.21 -5.87
C ASN A 228 9.52 9.17 -6.90
N ARG A 229 9.99 9.29 -8.15
CA ARG A 229 9.57 8.44 -9.28
C ARG A 229 10.03 6.99 -9.15
N ALA A 230 10.97 6.69 -8.26
CA ALA A 230 11.29 5.31 -7.92
C ALA A 230 10.18 4.70 -7.05
N LEU A 231 9.63 5.48 -6.11
CA LEU A 231 8.47 5.11 -5.29
C LEU A 231 7.18 5.03 -6.10
N TYR A 232 6.91 6.08 -6.85
CA TYR A 232 5.67 6.25 -7.60
C TYR A 232 6.00 6.54 -9.06
N PRO A 233 6.38 5.53 -9.86
CA PRO A 233 6.64 5.74 -11.28
C PRO A 233 5.36 6.14 -12.00
N PRO A 234 5.42 7.04 -13.00
CA PRO A 234 4.24 7.48 -13.74
C PRO A 234 3.54 6.29 -14.41
N PRO A 235 2.22 6.38 -14.67
CA PRO A 235 1.50 5.34 -15.38
C PRO A 235 2.15 5.08 -16.74
N THR A 236 2.16 3.81 -17.14
CA THR A 236 2.74 3.40 -18.42
C THR A 236 1.62 3.34 -19.44
N PRO A 237 1.75 4.03 -20.59
CA PRO A 237 0.77 3.92 -21.66
C PRO A 237 0.52 2.45 -22.03
N PRO A 238 -0.75 2.00 -22.12
CA PRO A 238 -1.07 0.63 -22.53
C PRO A 238 -0.67 0.36 -23.99
N ARG A 239 -0.51 1.42 -24.79
CA ARG A 239 -0.06 1.42 -26.19
C ARG A 239 0.78 2.65 -26.48
N SER A 240 1.33 2.75 -27.69
CA SER A 240 2.02 3.95 -28.13
C SER A 240 1.08 5.17 -28.10
N LEU A 241 1.62 6.36 -27.79
CA LEU A 241 0.86 7.60 -27.85
C LEU A 241 0.35 7.85 -29.27
N ASP A 242 1.15 7.55 -30.30
CA ASP A 242 0.75 7.74 -31.70
C ASP A 242 -0.52 6.96 -32.03
N GLU A 243 -0.63 5.69 -31.59
CA GLU A 243 -1.82 4.88 -31.78
C GLU A 243 -3.03 5.41 -31.01
N MET A 244 -2.83 5.86 -29.76
CA MET A 244 -3.93 6.35 -28.91
C MET A 244 -4.50 7.70 -29.36
N TYR A 245 -3.69 8.54 -30.01
CA TYR A 245 -4.05 9.94 -30.30
C TYR A 245 -4.11 10.28 -31.80
N THR A 246 -3.76 9.36 -32.71
CA THR A 246 -3.78 9.62 -34.16
C THR A 246 -4.92 8.87 -34.86
N THR A 247 -5.79 9.63 -35.55
CA THR A 247 -6.86 9.07 -36.37
C THR A 247 -6.30 8.44 -37.67
N PRO A 248 -6.94 7.38 -38.20
CA PRO A 248 -8.18 6.77 -37.72
C PRO A 248 -7.98 5.70 -36.65
N ALA A 249 -6.73 5.31 -36.34
CA ALA A 249 -6.44 4.24 -35.38
C ALA A 249 -7.03 4.54 -33.98
N SER A 250 -6.96 5.81 -33.55
CA SER A 250 -7.51 6.29 -32.29
C SER A 250 -9.04 6.21 -32.17
N ASP A 251 -9.75 5.88 -33.26
CA ASP A 251 -11.21 5.79 -33.28
C ASP A 251 -11.74 4.40 -32.91
N ALA A 252 -10.88 3.38 -32.90
CA ALA A 252 -11.25 2.04 -32.46
C ALA A 252 -11.63 2.04 -30.97
N ASP A 253 -12.68 1.30 -30.60
CA ASP A 253 -13.26 1.34 -29.25
C ASP A 253 -12.28 0.87 -28.16
N ASP A 254 -11.46 -0.13 -28.48
CA ASP A 254 -10.40 -0.60 -27.59
C ASP A 254 -9.32 0.46 -27.37
N VAL A 255 -8.90 1.16 -28.42
CA VAL A 255 -7.93 2.26 -28.34
C VAL A 255 -8.50 3.45 -27.55
N LYS A 256 -9.78 3.79 -27.74
CA LYS A 256 -10.46 4.84 -26.96
C LYS A 256 -10.50 4.51 -25.47
N ARG A 257 -10.88 3.27 -25.12
CA ARG A 257 -10.90 2.81 -23.73
C ARG A 257 -9.50 2.87 -23.12
N ASP A 258 -8.49 2.37 -23.83
CA ASP A 258 -7.11 2.36 -23.37
C ASP A 258 -6.57 3.80 -23.18
N ARG A 259 -6.92 4.74 -24.07
CA ARG A 259 -6.62 6.18 -23.91
C ARG A 259 -7.28 6.76 -22.67
N MET A 260 -8.59 6.59 -22.51
CA MET A 260 -9.34 7.14 -21.37
C MET A 260 -8.82 6.60 -20.04
N GLN A 261 -8.46 5.32 -20.00
CA GLN A 261 -7.84 4.72 -18.83
C GLN A 261 -6.50 5.39 -18.51
N PHE A 262 -5.60 5.51 -19.49
CA PHE A 262 -4.29 6.13 -19.30
C PHE A 262 -4.39 7.60 -18.86
N GLU A 263 -5.28 8.38 -19.48
CA GLU A 263 -5.53 9.77 -19.11
C GLU A 263 -6.07 9.89 -17.66
N GLY A 264 -6.99 9.01 -17.27
CA GLY A 264 -7.52 8.94 -15.91
C GLY A 264 -6.44 8.59 -14.88
N GLU A 265 -5.61 7.59 -15.18
CA GLU A 265 -4.47 7.21 -14.34
C GLU A 265 -3.45 8.35 -14.22
N LEU A 266 -3.14 9.02 -15.33
CA LEU A 266 -2.19 10.15 -15.34
C LEU A 266 -2.72 11.34 -14.54
N ALA A 267 -4.00 11.68 -14.69
CA ALA A 267 -4.64 12.75 -13.94
C ALA A 267 -4.67 12.44 -12.44
N GLY A 268 -5.05 11.22 -12.05
CA GLY A 268 -5.05 10.78 -10.66
C GLY A 268 -3.65 10.82 -10.05
N TYR A 269 -2.65 10.29 -10.76
CA TYR A 269 -1.26 10.32 -10.37
C TYR A 269 -0.74 11.75 -10.13
N GLN A 270 -1.06 12.69 -11.03
CA GLN A 270 -0.66 14.09 -10.86
C GLN A 270 -1.40 14.76 -9.70
N ALA A 271 -2.69 14.52 -9.54
CA ALA A 271 -3.51 15.13 -8.50
C ALA A 271 -3.04 14.73 -7.10
N VAL A 272 -2.82 13.43 -6.87
CA VAL A 272 -2.37 12.89 -5.58
C VAL A 272 -1.03 13.48 -5.17
N HIS A 273 -0.01 13.38 -6.02
CA HIS A 273 1.34 13.84 -5.66
C HIS A 273 1.45 15.37 -5.60
N THR A 274 0.63 16.11 -6.34
CA THR A 274 0.54 17.57 -6.16
C THR A 274 -0.06 17.92 -4.80
N ALA A 275 -1.15 17.25 -4.39
CA ALA A 275 -1.79 17.50 -3.12
C ALA A 275 -0.88 17.13 -1.93
N GLU A 276 -0.20 15.99 -2.00
CA GLU A 276 0.77 15.54 -0.99
C GLU A 276 1.96 16.50 -0.88
N ALA A 277 2.52 16.96 -2.01
CA ALA A 277 3.62 17.92 -2.02
C ALA A 277 3.22 19.26 -1.39
N LEU A 278 2.02 19.77 -1.73
CA LEU A 278 1.48 20.98 -1.11
C LEU A 278 1.27 20.82 0.39
N ARG A 279 0.78 19.65 0.83
CA ARG A 279 0.58 19.36 2.25
C ARG A 279 1.92 19.28 2.99
N LEU A 280 2.90 18.57 2.44
CA LEU A 280 4.23 18.45 3.04
C LEU A 280 4.94 19.80 3.13
N ALA A 281 4.78 20.66 2.11
CA ALA A 281 5.37 22.00 2.11
C ALA A 281 4.93 22.84 3.33
N GLY A 282 3.71 22.62 3.83
CA GLY A 282 3.21 23.26 5.05
C GLY A 282 3.97 22.87 6.33
N PHE A 283 4.61 21.69 6.34
CA PHE A 283 5.43 21.25 7.46
C PHE A 283 6.92 21.60 7.27
N VAL A 284 7.39 21.69 6.02
CA VAL A 284 8.78 22.12 5.73
C VAL A 284 8.99 23.59 6.10
N TYR A 285 7.95 24.39 5.96
CA TYR A 285 7.94 25.83 6.23
C TYR A 285 7.73 26.21 7.73
N ALA A 286 7.61 25.23 8.64
CA ALA A 286 7.24 25.48 10.03
C ALA A 286 8.41 25.84 10.95
#